data_AF-A0A1G7UYN3-F1
#
_entry.id   AF-A0A1G7UYN3-F1
#
_cell.length_a   1.000
_cell.length_b   1.000
_cell.length_c   1.000
_cell.angle_alpha   90.00
_cell.angle_beta   90.00
_cell.angle_gamma   90.00
#
_symmetry.space_group_name_H-M   'P 1'
#
loop_
_entity.id
_entity.type
_entity.pdbx_description
1 polymer ?
#
loop_
_entity_poly.entity_id
_entity_poly.type
_entity_poly.pdbx_seq_one_letter_code
_entity_poly.pdbx_strand_id
1 'polypeptide(L)'
;MYNVVGVRFKRAGKIYYFDPVEWPVQRDQHVIVETARGIEYGKVVIGPKTVGENDVVLPLKKVIRIANEADATLVDANRQAAKDAFATCMDKIKAHQLKMKLVDVEYTFDRNKIIFYFTAEGRVDFRELVKDLASVFRTRIELRQIGVRDEAKMLGGIGPCGRVLCCSSWLGDFEPVSIKMAKDQNLSLNPTKISGLCGRLMCCLKYEHDNYESVKEELPTVGKWVVTSIGEGKVVGINAGERKVHVQLADIGKVKDFAFDDVVVK
;
A
#
# COMPACT_ATOMS: atom_id res chain seq x y z
N MET A 1 -16.39 -23.71 2.67
CA MET A 1 -15.23 -23.55 1.77
C MET A 1 -15.71 -22.83 0.53
N TYR A 2 -15.05 -21.73 0.14
CA TYR A 2 -15.44 -20.94 -1.04
C TYR A 2 -14.37 -21.02 -2.11
N ASN A 3 -14.78 -21.14 -3.37
CA ASN A 3 -13.89 -20.97 -4.51
C ASN A 3 -13.76 -19.49 -4.81
N VAL A 4 -12.53 -18.97 -4.85
CA VAL A 4 -12.28 -17.55 -5.11
C VAL A 4 -11.18 -17.34 -6.14
N VAL A 5 -11.26 -16.22 -6.84
CA VAL A 5 -10.18 -15.70 -7.70
C VAL A 5 -9.75 -14.33 -7.20
N GLY A 6 -8.44 -14.09 -7.21
CA GLY A 6 -7.87 -12.80 -6.81
C GLY A 6 -7.69 -11.89 -8.01
N VAL A 7 -8.46 -10.81 -8.06
CA VAL A 7 -8.47 -9.83 -9.15
C VAL A 7 -7.83 -8.52 -8.69
N ARG A 8 -7.02 -7.93 -9.56
CA ARG A 8 -6.33 -6.67 -9.34
C ARG A 8 -6.61 -5.70 -10.49
N PHE A 9 -7.06 -4.49 -10.14
CA PHE A 9 -7.42 -3.45 -11.12
C PHE A 9 -6.27 -2.49 -11.46
N LYS A 10 -5.39 -2.20 -10.50
CA LYS A 10 -4.22 -1.32 -10.67
C LYS A 10 -2.93 -2.07 -10.33
N ARG A 11 -1.80 -1.73 -10.97
CA ARG A 11 -0.52 -2.46 -10.87
C ARG A 11 -0.09 -2.80 -9.43
N ALA A 12 -0.19 -1.83 -8.51
CA ALA A 12 0.07 -1.99 -7.07
C ALA A 12 -1.20 -1.80 -6.21
N GLY A 13 -2.34 -2.21 -6.74
CA GLY A 13 -3.62 -2.21 -6.04
C GLY A 13 -3.78 -3.38 -5.07
N LYS A 14 -4.73 -3.23 -4.14
CA LYS A 14 -5.22 -4.34 -3.32
C LYS A 14 -5.77 -5.44 -4.23
N ILE A 15 -5.54 -6.69 -3.86
CA ILE A 15 -6.16 -7.85 -4.50
C ILE A 15 -7.53 -8.01 -3.86
N TYR A 16 -8.56 -8.04 -4.68
CA TYR A 16 -9.92 -8.30 -4.26
C TYR A 16 -10.30 -9.72 -4.66
N TYR A 17 -10.97 -10.43 -3.76
CA TYR A 17 -11.44 -11.78 -4.03
C TYR A 17 -12.86 -11.75 -4.58
N PHE A 18 -13.07 -12.49 -5.66
CA PHE A 18 -14.36 -12.64 -6.32
C PHE A 18 -14.70 -14.12 -6.46
N ASP A 19 -15.99 -14.41 -6.52
CA ASP A 19 -16.51 -15.73 -6.87
C ASP A 19 -16.41 -15.94 -8.39
N PRO A 20 -15.63 -16.92 -8.89
CA PRO A 20 -15.53 -17.21 -10.32
C PRO A 20 -16.82 -17.82 -10.90
N VAL A 21 -17.76 -18.24 -10.05
CA VAL A 21 -18.99 -18.94 -10.42
C VAL A 21 -18.63 -20.21 -11.21
N GLU A 22 -18.96 -20.28 -12.49
CA GLU A 22 -18.66 -21.42 -13.39
C GLU A 22 -17.62 -21.06 -14.47
N TRP A 23 -17.07 -19.84 -14.44
CA TRP A 23 -16.11 -19.42 -15.46
C TRP A 23 -14.75 -20.09 -15.23
N PRO A 24 -14.11 -20.65 -16.28
CA PRO A 24 -12.79 -21.27 -16.19
C PRO A 24 -11.68 -20.20 -16.16
N VAL A 25 -11.73 -19.33 -15.16
CA VAL A 25 -10.81 -18.20 -15.00
C VAL A 25 -9.43 -18.72 -14.63
N GLN A 26 -8.42 -18.36 -15.42
CA GLN A 26 -7.02 -18.72 -15.16
C GLN A 26 -6.21 -17.51 -14.70
N ARG A 27 -5.06 -17.79 -14.08
CA ARG A 27 -4.08 -16.75 -13.72
C ARG A 27 -3.64 -16.00 -14.99
N ASP A 28 -3.38 -14.70 -14.84
CA ASP A 28 -2.96 -13.78 -15.90
C ASP A 28 -4.01 -13.44 -16.96
N GLN A 29 -5.21 -14.00 -16.88
CA GLN A 29 -6.34 -13.55 -17.70
C GLN A 29 -6.94 -12.24 -17.19
N HIS A 30 -7.70 -11.58 -18.06
CA HIS A 30 -8.50 -10.43 -17.70
C HIS A 30 -9.97 -10.83 -17.56
N VAL A 31 -10.65 -10.23 -16.59
CA VAL A 31 -12.04 -10.52 -16.26
C VAL A 31 -12.81 -9.23 -16.06
N ILE A 32 -14.11 -9.32 -16.34
CA ILE A 32 -15.06 -8.27 -16.05
C ILE A 32 -15.78 -8.65 -14.75
N VAL A 33 -15.74 -7.75 -13.78
CA VAL A 33 -16.31 -7.95 -12.44
C VAL A 33 -17.20 -6.78 -12.05
N GLU A 34 -18.23 -7.07 -11.26
CA GLU A 34 -19.05 -6.02 -10.67
C GLU A 34 -18.45 -5.59 -9.33
N THR A 35 -18.13 -4.31 -9.18
CA THR A 35 -17.63 -3.74 -7.92
C THR A 35 -18.66 -2.78 -7.32
N ALA A 36 -18.37 -2.16 -6.17
CA ALA A 36 -19.25 -1.11 -5.64
C ALA A 36 -19.27 0.15 -6.53
N ARG A 37 -18.30 0.29 -7.44
CA ARG A 37 -18.18 1.44 -8.34
C ARG A 37 -18.82 1.23 -9.71
N GLY A 38 -19.30 0.01 -9.98
CA GLY A 38 -19.83 -0.41 -11.27
C GLY A 38 -19.00 -1.56 -11.84
N ILE A 39 -19.12 -1.77 -13.15
CA ILE A 39 -18.40 -2.79 -13.88
C ILE A 39 -16.94 -2.33 -14.05
N GLU A 40 -15.98 -3.21 -13.73
CA GLU A 40 -14.56 -2.93 -13.86
C GLU A 40 -13.83 -4.06 -14.61
N TYR A 41 -12.79 -3.67 -15.36
CA TYR A 41 -11.86 -4.57 -16.04
C TYR A 41 -10.67 -4.84 -15.13
N GLY A 42 -10.48 -6.09 -14.72
CA GLY A 42 -9.43 -6.48 -13.78
C GLY A 42 -8.55 -7.59 -14.33
N LYS A 43 -7.30 -7.67 -13.84
CA LYS A 43 -6.38 -8.77 -14.12
C LYS A 43 -6.40 -9.79 -12.99
N VAL A 44 -6.50 -11.07 -13.34
CA VAL A 44 -6.44 -12.18 -12.39
C VAL A 44 -4.98 -12.41 -12.01
N VAL A 45 -4.66 -12.15 -10.75
CA VAL A 45 -3.31 -12.33 -10.19
C VAL A 45 -3.19 -13.62 -9.36
N ILE A 46 -4.30 -14.08 -8.80
CA ILE A 46 -4.42 -15.35 -8.09
C ILE A 46 -5.51 -16.15 -8.81
N GLY A 47 -5.15 -17.33 -9.33
CA GLY A 47 -6.10 -18.24 -9.96
C GLY A 47 -7.12 -18.82 -8.96
N PRO A 48 -7.99 -19.75 -9.39
CA PRO A 48 -8.99 -20.37 -8.54
C PRO A 48 -8.35 -21.03 -7.32
N LYS A 49 -8.77 -20.61 -6.12
CA LYS A 49 -8.30 -21.15 -4.86
C LYS A 49 -9.47 -21.38 -3.93
N THR A 50 -9.48 -22.53 -3.26
CA THR A 50 -10.42 -22.81 -2.19
C THR A 50 -9.92 -22.22 -0.88
N VAL A 51 -10.75 -21.41 -0.22
CA VAL A 51 -10.42 -20.73 1.04
C VAL A 51 -11.50 -20.96 2.11
N GLY A 52 -11.11 -20.85 3.37
CA GLY A 52 -12.03 -20.92 4.51
C GLY A 52 -12.88 -19.66 4.65
N GLU A 53 -13.93 -19.72 5.47
CA GLU A 53 -14.81 -18.56 5.76
C GLU A 53 -14.04 -17.39 6.40
N ASN A 54 -13.08 -17.69 7.26
CA ASN A 54 -12.31 -16.68 7.99
C ASN A 54 -11.28 -15.94 7.13
N ASP A 55 -10.98 -16.46 5.93
CA ASP A 55 -9.96 -15.91 5.04
C ASP A 55 -10.53 -14.90 4.03
N VAL A 56 -11.87 -14.73 3.98
CA VAL A 56 -12.55 -13.89 3.00
C VAL A 56 -13.60 -12.98 3.63
N VAL A 57 -13.69 -11.76 3.09
CA VAL A 57 -14.75 -10.82 3.47
C VAL A 57 -15.99 -11.12 2.64
N LEU A 58 -17.01 -11.69 3.28
CA LEU A 58 -18.33 -11.93 2.67
C LEU A 58 -19.19 -10.64 2.70
N PRO A 59 -20.10 -10.46 1.73
CA PRO A 59 -20.37 -11.32 0.57
C PRO A 59 -19.36 -11.12 -0.57
N LEU A 60 -18.96 -12.23 -1.20
CA LEU A 60 -18.13 -12.20 -2.41
C LEU A 60 -18.96 -11.70 -3.59
N LYS A 61 -18.42 -10.72 -4.32
CA LYS A 61 -18.98 -10.32 -5.62
C LYS A 61 -18.60 -11.33 -6.69
N LYS A 62 -19.41 -11.43 -7.73
CA LYS A 62 -19.25 -12.44 -8.80
C LYS A 62 -18.43 -11.90 -9.97
N VAL A 63 -17.68 -12.80 -10.61
CA VAL A 63 -17.13 -12.57 -11.95
C VAL A 63 -18.29 -12.61 -12.96
N ILE A 64 -18.42 -11.57 -13.76
CA ILE A 64 -19.46 -11.51 -14.80
C ILE A 64 -19.05 -12.41 -15.96
N ARG A 65 -17.81 -12.26 -16.45
CA ARG A 65 -17.24 -13.04 -17.56
C ARG A 65 -15.73 -12.82 -17.72
N ILE A 66 -15.10 -13.66 -18.54
CA ILE A 66 -13.74 -13.44 -19.04
C ILE A 66 -13.77 -12.29 -20.08
N ALA A 67 -12.78 -11.40 -20.01
CA ALA A 67 -12.68 -10.27 -20.92
C ALA A 67 -12.15 -10.70 -22.30
N ASN A 68 -12.65 -10.06 -23.35
CA ASN A 68 -12.26 -10.30 -24.73
C ASN A 68 -11.37 -9.15 -25.26
N GLU A 69 -10.91 -9.26 -26.52
CA GLU A 69 -10.07 -8.23 -27.15
C GLU A 69 -10.79 -6.89 -27.36
N ALA A 70 -12.11 -6.92 -27.58
CA ALA A 70 -12.91 -5.70 -27.69
C ALA A 70 -12.94 -4.92 -26.36
N ASP A 71 -13.00 -5.63 -25.23
CA ASP A 71 -12.91 -5.04 -23.88
C ASP A 71 -11.54 -4.38 -23.66
N ALA A 72 -10.46 -5.04 -24.08
CA ALA A 72 -9.11 -4.46 -23.99
C ALA A 72 -9.00 -3.18 -24.83
N THR A 73 -9.55 -3.19 -26.05
CA THR A 73 -9.60 -2.03 -26.94
C THR A 73 -10.41 -0.88 -26.31
N LEU A 74 -11.54 -1.20 -25.66
CA LEU A 74 -12.34 -0.23 -24.93
C LEU A 74 -11.57 0.40 -23.77
N VAL A 75 -10.82 -0.40 -22.99
CA VAL A 75 -9.99 0.09 -21.89
C VAL A 75 -8.91 1.06 -22.40
N ASP A 76 -8.26 0.75 -23.51
CA ASP A 76 -7.24 1.63 -24.08
C ASP A 76 -7.86 2.92 -24.66
N ALA A 77 -9.03 2.84 -25.30
CA ALA A 77 -9.79 4.01 -25.71
C ALA A 77 -10.21 4.88 -24.51
N ASN A 78 -10.60 4.26 -23.39
CA ASN A 78 -10.94 4.95 -22.14
C ASN A 78 -9.71 5.67 -21.56
N ARG A 79 -8.53 5.03 -21.58
CA ARG A 79 -7.27 5.66 -21.16
C ARG A 79 -6.91 6.86 -22.01
N GLN A 80 -7.14 6.80 -23.31
CA GLN A 80 -6.85 7.96 -24.17
C GLN A 80 -7.83 9.11 -23.89
N ALA A 81 -9.13 8.83 -23.80
CA ALA A 81 -10.14 9.83 -23.45
C ALA A 81 -9.90 10.44 -22.05
N ALA A 82 -9.34 9.67 -21.11
CA ALA A 82 -8.95 10.16 -19.79
C ALA A 82 -7.86 11.23 -19.85
N LYS A 83 -6.90 11.13 -20.78
CA LYS A 83 -5.84 12.15 -20.95
C LYS A 83 -6.43 13.48 -21.44
N ASP A 84 -7.36 13.42 -22.38
CA ASP A 84 -8.05 14.61 -22.90
C ASP A 84 -8.92 15.26 -21.80
N ALA A 85 -9.60 14.41 -21.01
CA ALA A 85 -10.36 14.85 -19.85
C ALA A 85 -9.49 15.48 -18.76
N PHE A 86 -8.29 14.94 -18.53
CA PHE A 86 -7.30 15.50 -17.61
C PHE A 86 -6.89 16.91 -18.02
N ALA A 87 -6.52 17.12 -19.29
CA ALA A 87 -6.10 18.42 -19.79
C ALA A 87 -7.23 19.46 -19.64
N THR A 88 -8.44 19.10 -20.07
CA THR A 88 -9.62 19.97 -19.97
C THR A 88 -9.94 20.33 -18.51
N CYS A 89 -9.87 19.36 -17.60
CA CYS A 89 -10.12 19.61 -16.19
C CYS A 89 -9.06 20.52 -15.57
N MET A 90 -7.79 20.36 -15.95
CA MET A 90 -6.71 21.24 -15.50
C MET A 90 -6.95 22.70 -15.91
N ASP A 91 -7.40 22.94 -17.14
CA ASP A 91 -7.71 24.29 -17.61
C ASP A 91 -8.92 24.89 -16.89
N LYS A 92 -9.95 24.09 -16.63
CA LYS A 92 -11.11 24.51 -15.84
C LYS A 92 -10.76 24.81 -14.39
N ILE A 93 -9.92 23.99 -13.74
CA ILE A 93 -9.43 24.24 -12.37
C ILE A 93 -8.73 25.60 -12.30
N LYS A 94 -7.90 25.93 -13.29
CA LYS A 94 -7.23 27.24 -13.39
C LYS A 94 -8.23 28.38 -13.59
N ALA A 95 -9.19 28.21 -14.50
CA ALA A 95 -10.22 29.22 -14.77
C ALA A 95 -11.09 29.54 -13.54
N HIS A 96 -11.43 28.52 -12.76
CA HIS A 96 -12.18 28.65 -11.51
C HIS A 96 -11.31 29.01 -10.30
N GLN A 97 -9.99 29.17 -10.48
CA GLN A 97 -9.01 29.50 -9.42
C GLN A 97 -9.09 28.60 -8.18
N LEU A 98 -9.37 27.31 -8.37
CA LEU A 98 -9.55 26.37 -7.27
C LEU A 98 -8.21 25.95 -6.68
N LYS A 99 -8.10 26.00 -5.35
CA LYS A 99 -6.91 25.55 -4.59
C LYS A 99 -6.88 24.02 -4.47
N MET A 100 -6.69 23.34 -5.60
CA MET A 100 -6.60 21.89 -5.69
C MET A 100 -5.59 21.45 -6.74
N LYS A 101 -5.03 20.26 -6.59
CA LYS A 101 -4.11 19.64 -7.54
C LYS A 101 -4.76 18.40 -8.13
N LEU A 102 -5.00 18.40 -9.44
CA LEU A 102 -5.46 17.21 -10.15
C LEU A 102 -4.30 16.20 -10.23
N VAL A 103 -4.58 14.96 -9.84
CA VAL A 103 -3.58 13.88 -9.78
C VAL A 103 -3.79 12.87 -10.91
N ASP A 104 -5.02 12.43 -11.14
CA ASP A 104 -5.34 11.42 -12.15
C ASP A 104 -6.81 11.52 -12.60
N VAL A 105 -7.12 10.98 -13.78
CA VAL A 105 -8.49 10.90 -14.32
C VAL A 105 -8.73 9.51 -14.88
N GLU A 106 -9.88 8.93 -14.57
CA GLU A 106 -10.22 7.57 -14.93
C GLU A 106 -11.68 7.48 -15.39
N TYR A 107 -11.92 6.80 -16.51
CA TYR A 107 -13.26 6.40 -16.91
C TYR A 107 -13.58 5.04 -16.30
N THR A 108 -14.82 4.86 -15.83
CA THR A 108 -15.32 3.51 -15.57
C THR A 108 -15.31 2.69 -16.85
N PHE A 109 -15.22 1.36 -16.73
CA PHE A 109 -15.15 0.47 -17.89
C PHE A 109 -16.34 0.70 -18.85
N ASP A 110 -17.53 0.84 -18.29
CA ASP A 110 -18.79 1.11 -18.98
C ASP A 110 -18.99 2.56 -19.46
N ARG A 111 -18.02 3.46 -19.23
CA ARG A 111 -18.09 4.91 -19.50
C ARG A 111 -19.26 5.65 -18.86
N ASN A 112 -19.95 5.05 -17.89
CA ASN A 112 -21.07 5.71 -17.21
C ASN A 112 -20.60 6.87 -16.30
N LYS A 113 -19.34 6.85 -15.89
CA LYS A 113 -18.78 7.83 -14.96
C LYS A 113 -17.31 8.15 -15.26
N ILE A 114 -16.95 9.40 -15.05
CA ILE A 114 -15.56 9.88 -15.05
C ILE A 114 -15.19 10.27 -13.62
N ILE A 115 -14.07 9.74 -13.13
CA ILE A 115 -13.55 9.97 -11.79
C ILE A 115 -12.29 10.83 -11.91
N PHE A 116 -12.30 11.99 -11.27
CA PHE A 116 -11.14 12.88 -11.19
C PHE A 116 -10.57 12.80 -9.78
N TYR A 117 -9.33 12.33 -9.66
CA TYR A 117 -8.62 12.24 -8.40
C TYR A 117 -7.84 13.53 -8.16
N PHE A 118 -7.99 14.13 -6.99
CA PHE A 118 -7.29 15.37 -6.65
C PHE A 118 -6.80 15.38 -5.20
N THR A 119 -5.80 16.22 -4.93
CA THR A 119 -5.37 16.57 -3.57
C THR A 119 -5.65 18.05 -3.28
N ALA A 120 -5.95 18.36 -2.02
CA ALA A 120 -6.18 19.72 -1.53
C ALA A 120 -5.88 19.75 -0.02
N GLU A 121 -5.34 20.86 0.47
CA GLU A 121 -5.03 21.04 1.91
C GLU A 121 -6.30 21.24 2.76
N GLY A 122 -7.34 21.82 2.16
CA GLY A 122 -8.60 22.13 2.83
C GLY A 122 -9.81 21.77 1.99
N ARG A 123 -10.98 22.23 2.44
CA ARG A 123 -12.23 22.04 1.71
C ARG A 123 -12.24 22.92 0.47
N VAL A 124 -12.56 22.32 -0.68
CA VAL A 124 -12.68 23.00 -1.97
C VAL A 124 -14.15 22.99 -2.38
N ASP A 125 -14.70 24.15 -2.74
CA ASP A 125 -16.03 24.23 -3.35
C ASP A 125 -15.90 24.08 -4.87
N PHE A 126 -16.23 22.90 -5.37
CA PHE A 126 -16.08 22.51 -6.77
C PHE A 126 -17.41 22.44 -7.52
N ARG A 127 -18.51 23.02 -6.98
CA ARG A 127 -19.85 22.90 -7.58
C ARG A 127 -19.90 23.43 -9.02
N GLU A 128 -19.30 24.59 -9.28
CA GLU A 128 -19.26 25.16 -10.63
C GLU A 128 -18.34 24.36 -11.57
N LEU A 129 -17.20 23.86 -11.07
CA LEU A 129 -16.34 22.96 -11.85
C LEU A 129 -17.09 21.70 -12.30
N VAL A 130 -17.88 21.08 -11.42
CA VAL A 130 -18.67 19.89 -11.76
C VAL A 130 -19.67 20.18 -12.87
N LYS A 131 -20.36 21.33 -12.83
CA LYS A 131 -21.29 21.74 -13.89
C LYS A 131 -20.59 21.91 -15.23
N ASP A 132 -19.45 22.59 -15.23
CA ASP A 132 -18.63 22.78 -16.42
C ASP A 132 -18.17 21.45 -17.02
N LEU A 133 -17.60 20.56 -16.20
CA LEU A 133 -17.14 19.25 -16.66
C LEU A 133 -18.30 18.40 -17.18
N ALA A 134 -19.45 18.42 -16.49
CA ALA A 134 -20.64 17.69 -16.92
C ALA A 134 -21.15 18.20 -18.28
N SER A 135 -21.09 19.50 -18.53
CA SER A 135 -21.49 20.09 -19.82
C SER A 135 -20.59 19.65 -20.98
N VAL A 136 -19.29 19.50 -20.71
CA VAL A 136 -18.29 19.11 -21.71
C VAL A 136 -18.37 17.62 -22.03
N PHE A 137 -18.33 16.77 -21.00
CA PHE A 137 -18.22 15.32 -21.19
C PHE A 137 -19.55 14.59 -21.30
N ARG A 138 -20.67 15.26 -20.99
CA ARG A 138 -22.04 14.69 -21.01
C ARG A 138 -22.13 13.34 -20.29
N THR A 139 -21.31 13.17 -19.26
CA THR A 139 -21.13 11.94 -18.50
C THR A 139 -21.15 12.29 -17.01
N ARG A 140 -21.53 11.35 -16.14
CA ARG A 140 -21.54 11.59 -14.70
C ARG A 140 -20.12 11.87 -14.19
N ILE A 141 -19.92 13.01 -13.55
CA ILE A 141 -18.64 13.42 -12.98
C ILE A 141 -18.59 13.06 -11.50
N GLU A 142 -17.50 12.43 -11.07
CA GLU A 142 -17.17 12.20 -9.67
C GLU A 142 -15.81 12.82 -9.37
N LEU A 143 -15.78 13.79 -8.45
CA LEU A 143 -14.54 14.36 -7.94
C LEU A 143 -14.18 13.65 -6.64
N ARG A 144 -12.97 13.08 -6.57
CA ARG A 144 -12.51 12.32 -5.41
C ARG A 144 -11.23 12.91 -4.83
N GLN A 145 -11.31 13.36 -3.59
CA GLN A 145 -10.14 13.76 -2.83
C GLN A 145 -9.36 12.52 -2.37
N ILE A 146 -8.06 12.50 -2.61
CA ILE A 146 -7.15 11.46 -2.16
C ILE A 146 -6.12 12.03 -1.18
N GLY A 147 -5.50 11.17 -0.38
CA GLY A 147 -4.42 11.59 0.52
C GLY A 147 -3.07 11.71 -0.20
N VAL A 148 -2.13 12.43 0.40
CA VAL A 148 -0.74 12.58 -0.10
C VAL A 148 -0.02 11.25 -0.35
N ARG A 149 -0.36 10.19 0.40
CA ARG A 149 0.20 8.85 0.20
C ARG A 149 -0.36 8.17 -1.05
N ASP A 150 -1.65 8.32 -1.31
CA ASP A 150 -2.28 7.79 -2.53
C ASP A 150 -1.78 8.54 -3.76
N GLU A 151 -1.56 9.85 -3.64
CA GLU A 151 -0.89 10.65 -4.67
C GLU A 151 0.50 10.09 -4.99
N ALA A 152 1.35 9.89 -3.98
CA ALA A 152 2.68 9.30 -4.16
C ALA A 152 2.62 7.87 -4.74
N LYS A 153 1.59 7.09 -4.39
CA LYS A 153 1.35 5.76 -4.95
C LYS A 153 0.99 5.80 -6.44
N MET A 154 0.18 6.77 -6.86
CA MET A 154 -0.24 6.94 -8.24
C MET A 154 0.90 7.47 -9.12
N LEU A 155 1.65 8.46 -8.64
CA LEU A 155 2.79 9.03 -9.35
C LEU A 155 4.00 8.09 -9.37
N GLY A 156 4.17 7.29 -8.32
CA GLY A 156 5.38 6.48 -8.11
C GLY A 156 6.57 7.32 -7.67
N GLY A 157 7.77 6.72 -7.72
CA GLY A 157 9.00 7.38 -7.32
C GLY A 157 10.04 6.42 -6.73
N ILE A 158 11.16 6.98 -6.28
CA ILE A 158 12.25 6.26 -5.64
C ILE A 158 12.34 6.72 -4.18
N GLY A 159 12.20 5.78 -3.24
CA GLY A 159 12.31 6.07 -1.81
C GLY A 159 13.74 6.42 -1.40
N PRO A 160 13.94 6.92 -0.17
CA PRO A 160 15.27 7.25 0.36
C PRO A 160 16.22 6.04 0.43
N CYS A 161 15.67 4.82 0.39
CA CYS A 161 16.43 3.57 0.30
C CYS A 161 16.95 3.24 -1.11
N GLY A 162 16.73 4.11 -2.11
CA GLY A 162 17.17 3.90 -3.49
C GLY A 162 16.31 2.91 -4.30
N ARG A 163 15.22 2.39 -3.73
CA ARG A 163 14.29 1.46 -4.40
C ARG A 163 13.00 2.17 -4.81
N VAL A 164 12.25 1.58 -5.74
CA VAL A 164 10.90 2.04 -6.08
C VAL A 164 10.04 2.07 -4.82
N LEU A 165 9.17 3.08 -4.70
CA LEU A 165 8.25 3.20 -3.57
C LEU A 165 7.49 1.90 -3.31
N CYS A 166 7.56 1.39 -2.07
CA CYS A 166 6.87 0.17 -1.66
C CYS A 166 5.35 0.27 -1.92
N CYS A 167 4.77 1.46 -1.70
CA CYS A 167 3.35 1.75 -1.92
C CYS A 167 2.90 1.64 -3.38
N SER A 168 3.78 1.88 -4.35
CA SER A 168 3.51 1.77 -5.79
C SER A 168 4.02 0.46 -6.39
N SER A 169 4.64 -0.41 -5.58
CA SER A 169 5.22 -1.68 -6.01
C SER A 169 4.42 -2.88 -5.51
N TRP A 170 4.43 -3.13 -4.20
CA TRP A 170 3.90 -4.36 -3.62
C TRP A 170 3.07 -4.14 -2.34
N LEU A 171 3.37 -3.09 -1.57
CA LEU A 171 2.66 -2.80 -0.32
C LEU A 171 1.40 -1.99 -0.65
N GLY A 172 0.31 -2.69 -0.93
CA GLY A 172 -0.94 -2.09 -1.42
C GLY A 172 -1.85 -1.51 -0.34
N ASP A 173 -1.78 -2.04 0.87
CA ASP A 173 -2.59 -1.65 2.05
C ASP A 173 -1.66 -1.17 3.17
N PHE A 174 -2.11 -0.22 3.98
CA PHE A 174 -1.27 0.41 4.99
C PHE A 174 -1.97 0.47 6.33
N GLU A 175 -1.30 -0.07 7.33
CA GLU A 175 -1.66 0.17 8.72
C GLU A 175 -1.15 1.53 9.22
N PRO A 176 -1.79 2.10 10.25
CA PRO A 176 -1.31 3.30 10.91
C PRO A 176 0.11 3.09 11.46
N VAL A 177 1.00 4.05 11.16
CA VAL A 177 2.38 4.04 11.65
C VAL A 177 2.50 5.04 12.79
N SER A 178 3.17 4.66 13.87
CA SER A 178 3.40 5.53 15.03
C SER A 178 4.88 5.89 15.19
N ILE A 179 5.17 6.99 15.88
CA ILE A 179 6.54 7.40 16.21
C ILE A 179 7.22 6.37 17.14
N LYS A 180 6.45 5.64 17.96
CA LYS A 180 6.96 4.58 18.83
C LYS A 180 7.69 3.50 18.02
N MET A 181 7.14 3.11 16.87
CA MET A 181 7.77 2.11 15.98
C MET A 181 9.16 2.55 15.49
N ALA A 182 9.33 3.85 15.19
CA ALA A 182 10.64 4.38 14.82
C ALA A 182 11.64 4.36 16.00
N LYS A 183 11.16 4.61 17.23
CA LYS A 183 11.99 4.49 18.45
C LYS A 183 12.39 3.05 18.71
N ASP A 184 11.46 2.10 18.58
CA ASP A 184 11.72 0.67 18.80
C ASP A 184 12.75 0.12 17.80
N GLN A 185 12.85 0.72 16.62
CA GLN A 185 13.85 0.40 15.60
C GLN A 185 15.14 1.23 15.72
N ASN A 186 15.33 1.96 16.83
CA ASN A 186 16.50 2.81 17.08
C ASN A 186 16.79 3.85 15.98
N LEU A 187 15.76 4.34 15.29
CA LEU A 187 15.91 5.36 14.26
C LEU A 187 15.92 6.76 14.87
N SER A 188 16.70 7.66 14.24
CA SER A 188 16.68 9.08 14.57
C SER A 188 15.30 9.68 14.32
N LEU A 189 14.76 10.40 15.30
CA LEU A 189 13.43 11.03 15.23
C LEU A 189 13.39 12.29 14.34
N ASN A 190 14.43 12.53 13.54
CA ASN A 190 14.41 13.60 12.56
C ASN A 190 13.37 13.28 11.47
N PRO A 191 12.38 14.17 11.22
CA PRO A 191 11.34 13.95 10.22
C PRO A 191 11.87 13.54 8.84
N THR A 192 13.01 14.07 8.41
CA THR A 192 13.63 13.75 7.10
C THR A 192 14.09 12.28 7.02
N LYS A 193 14.41 11.65 8.16
CA LYS A 193 14.85 10.26 8.22
C LYS A 193 13.72 9.25 8.40
N ILE A 194 12.58 9.66 8.96
CA ILE A 194 11.45 8.76 9.29
C ILE A 194 10.23 8.96 8.38
N SER A 195 10.21 10.03 7.59
CA SER A 195 9.13 10.33 6.64
C SER A 195 9.45 9.79 5.26
N GLY A 196 8.45 9.21 4.60
CA GLY A 196 8.55 8.86 3.19
C GLY A 196 8.37 10.08 2.28
N LEU A 197 8.53 9.88 0.98
CA LEU A 197 8.32 10.93 -0.04
C LEU A 197 6.94 11.59 0.02
N CYS A 198 5.93 10.88 0.53
CA CYS A 198 4.59 11.42 0.74
C CYS A 198 4.45 12.38 1.93
N GLY A 199 5.55 12.69 2.65
CA GLY A 199 5.54 13.58 3.82
C GLY A 199 4.94 12.98 5.10
N ARG A 200 4.51 11.71 5.06
CA ARG A 200 4.06 10.94 6.24
C ARG A 200 5.12 9.93 6.66
N LEU A 201 5.00 9.40 7.88
CA LEU A 201 5.85 8.32 8.39
C LEU A 201 5.93 7.15 7.39
N MET A 202 7.13 6.58 7.26
CA MET A 202 7.42 5.48 6.34
C MET A 202 6.59 4.24 6.69
N CYS A 203 5.92 3.68 5.68
CA CYS A 203 5.15 2.43 5.82
C CYS A 203 6.04 1.22 6.12
N CYS A 204 7.32 1.26 5.72
CA CYS A 204 8.30 0.21 6.05
C CYS A 204 8.49 0.04 7.56
N LEU A 205 8.31 1.11 8.35
CA LEU A 205 8.41 1.03 9.81
C LEU A 205 7.45 0.00 10.36
N LYS A 206 6.16 0.06 9.98
CA LYS A 206 5.19 -0.94 10.43
C LYS A 206 5.45 -2.30 9.80
N TYR A 207 5.78 -2.36 8.51
CA TYR A 207 6.07 -3.63 7.84
C TYR A 207 7.20 -4.43 8.52
N GLU A 208 8.26 -3.75 8.95
CA GLU A 208 9.38 -4.37 9.64
C GLU A 208 9.11 -4.58 11.13
N HIS A 209 8.19 -3.81 11.73
CA HIS A 209 7.96 -3.80 13.18
C HIS A 209 7.61 -5.17 13.75
N ASP A 210 6.79 -5.96 13.06
CA ASP A 210 6.37 -7.28 13.55
C ASP A 210 7.59 -8.24 13.64
N ASN A 211 8.55 -8.11 12.74
CA ASN A 211 9.83 -8.83 12.82
C ASN A 211 10.71 -8.29 13.95
N TYR A 212 10.69 -6.98 14.22
CA TYR A 212 11.41 -6.41 15.36
C TYR A 212 10.82 -6.85 16.71
N GLU A 213 9.49 -6.92 16.85
CA GLU A 213 8.85 -7.35 18.09
C GLU A 213 9.13 -8.82 18.40
N SER A 214 8.97 -9.72 17.43
CA SER A 214 9.29 -11.15 17.61
C SER A 214 10.74 -11.37 18.01
N VAL A 215 11.69 -10.70 17.35
CA VAL A 215 13.12 -10.79 17.69
C VAL A 215 13.39 -10.20 19.09
N LYS A 216 12.68 -9.15 19.51
CA LYS A 216 12.83 -8.57 20.85
C LYS A 216 12.26 -9.46 21.96
N GLU A 217 11.24 -10.27 21.67
CA GLU A 217 10.72 -11.28 22.59
C GLU A 217 11.68 -12.46 22.75
N GLU A 218 12.38 -12.85 21.68
CA GLU A 218 13.44 -13.87 21.73
C GLU A 218 14.69 -13.38 22.47
N LEU A 219 15.04 -12.10 22.33
CA LEU A 219 16.27 -11.53 22.88
C LEU A 219 16.17 -11.27 24.39
N PRO A 220 17.24 -11.57 25.17
CA PRO A 220 17.26 -11.25 26.59
C PRO A 220 17.17 -9.75 26.84
N THR A 221 16.25 -9.32 27.71
CA THR A 221 16.11 -7.90 28.08
C THR A 221 17.40 -7.31 28.66
N VAL A 222 17.70 -6.06 28.29
CA VAL A 222 18.83 -5.29 28.84
C VAL A 222 18.77 -5.30 30.37
N GLY A 223 19.89 -5.65 30.98
CA GLY A 223 20.05 -5.76 32.44
C GLY A 223 19.92 -7.18 33.00
N LYS A 224 19.47 -8.17 32.21
CA LYS A 224 19.50 -9.58 32.65
C LYS A 224 20.90 -10.16 32.60
N TRP A 225 21.12 -11.16 33.46
CA TRP A 225 22.32 -11.98 33.44
C TRP A 225 22.18 -13.08 32.40
N VAL A 226 23.22 -13.25 31.61
CA VAL A 226 23.30 -14.24 30.55
C VAL A 226 24.60 -15.02 30.65
N VAL A 227 24.54 -16.29 30.26
CA VAL A 227 25.71 -17.15 30.11
C VAL A 227 26.11 -17.12 28.64
N THR A 228 27.39 -16.83 28.39
CA THR A 228 27.97 -16.83 27.04
C THR A 228 29.06 -17.90 26.94
N SER A 229 29.52 -18.19 25.73
CA SER A 229 30.63 -19.12 25.47
C SER A 229 31.95 -18.77 26.19
N ILE A 230 32.12 -17.52 26.66
CA ILE A 230 33.35 -17.02 27.29
C ILE A 230 33.17 -16.80 28.81
N GLY A 231 31.93 -16.81 29.31
CA GLY A 231 31.64 -16.58 30.73
C GLY A 231 30.28 -15.92 30.98
N GLU A 232 29.97 -15.65 32.25
CA GLU A 232 28.75 -14.97 32.65
C GLU A 232 28.89 -13.44 32.52
N GLY A 233 27.80 -12.78 32.15
CA GLY A 233 27.79 -11.33 32.04
C GLY A 233 26.40 -10.73 32.03
N LYS A 234 26.35 -9.39 32.09
CA LYS A 234 25.12 -8.62 32.09
C LYS A 234 24.88 -7.99 30.73
N VAL A 235 23.66 -8.13 30.20
CA VAL A 235 23.29 -7.48 28.94
C VAL A 235 23.25 -5.96 29.12
N VAL A 236 24.08 -5.23 28.39
CA VAL A 236 24.14 -3.76 28.41
C VAL A 236 23.44 -3.12 27.21
N GLY A 237 23.25 -3.86 26.14
CA GLY A 237 22.57 -3.39 24.94
C GLY A 237 22.24 -4.54 23.99
N ILE A 238 21.31 -4.30 23.08
CA ILE A 238 20.86 -5.30 22.11
C ILE A 238 20.75 -4.63 20.75
N ASN A 239 21.29 -5.28 19.72
CA ASN A 239 21.07 -4.91 18.33
C ASN A 239 20.18 -5.97 17.66
N ALA A 240 18.87 -5.70 17.65
CA ALA A 240 17.86 -6.61 17.08
C ALA A 240 18.03 -6.82 15.56
N GLY A 241 18.52 -5.83 14.82
CA GLY A 241 18.72 -5.93 13.37
C GLY A 241 19.84 -6.91 12.98
N GLU A 242 20.90 -6.99 13.79
CA GLU A 242 22.03 -7.91 13.56
C GLU A 242 21.96 -9.20 14.38
N ARG A 243 20.91 -9.40 15.19
CA ARG A 243 20.80 -10.50 16.18
C ARG A 243 22.03 -10.61 17.08
N LYS A 244 22.54 -9.47 17.57
CA LYS A 244 23.69 -9.40 18.49
C LYS A 244 23.30 -8.83 19.85
N VAL A 245 23.92 -9.37 20.89
CA VAL A 245 23.76 -8.93 22.27
C VAL A 245 25.09 -8.38 22.79
N HIS A 246 25.06 -7.15 23.31
CA HIS A 246 26.21 -6.54 23.96
C HIS A 246 26.21 -6.97 25.42
N VAL A 247 27.19 -7.78 25.82
CA VAL A 247 27.30 -8.35 27.17
C VAL A 247 28.55 -7.79 27.85
N GLN A 248 28.38 -7.23 29.05
CA GLN A 248 29.48 -6.90 29.93
C GLN A 248 29.85 -8.15 30.74
N LEU A 249 31.01 -8.74 30.42
CA LEU A 249 31.50 -9.93 31.11
C LEU A 249 31.92 -9.59 32.55
N ALA A 250 31.51 -10.42 33.52
CA ALA A 250 31.82 -10.21 34.93
C ALA A 250 33.33 -10.29 35.23
N ASP A 251 34.04 -11.15 34.51
CA ASP A 251 35.45 -11.45 34.80
C ASP A 251 36.42 -10.35 34.29
N ILE A 252 36.06 -9.66 33.21
CA ILE A 252 36.98 -8.75 32.49
C ILE A 252 36.46 -7.30 32.53
N GLY A 253 35.19 -7.08 32.89
CA GLY A 253 34.53 -5.77 32.90
C GLY A 253 34.36 -5.13 31.51
N LYS A 254 34.85 -5.77 30.45
CA LYS A 254 34.74 -5.33 29.06
C LYS A 254 33.40 -5.72 28.45
N VAL A 255 32.87 -4.82 27.64
CA VAL A 255 31.68 -5.09 26.80
C VAL A 255 32.14 -5.79 25.53
N LYS A 256 31.51 -6.92 25.21
CA LYS A 256 31.76 -7.68 24.00
C LYS A 256 30.45 -8.05 23.33
N ASP A 257 30.49 -8.15 22.01
CA ASP A 257 29.35 -8.47 21.17
C ASP A 257 29.31 -9.98 20.95
N PHE A 258 28.17 -10.59 21.25
CA PHE A 258 27.91 -12.01 21.04
C PHE A 258 26.75 -12.19 20.07
N ALA A 259 26.83 -13.24 19.24
CA ALA A 259 25.68 -13.68 18.46
C ALA A 259 24.60 -14.20 19.40
N PHE A 260 23.32 -13.99 19.05
CA PHE A 260 22.20 -14.43 19.88
C PHE A 260 22.27 -15.92 20.25
N ASP A 261 22.66 -16.77 19.31
CA ASP A 261 22.71 -18.22 19.51
C ASP A 261 23.77 -18.65 20.55
N ASP A 262 24.73 -17.78 20.85
CA ASP A 262 25.79 -18.00 21.85
C ASP A 262 25.43 -17.49 23.25
N VAL A 263 24.20 -16.98 23.44
CA VAL A 263 23.77 -16.31 24.68
C VAL A 263 22.54 -17.00 25.26
N VAL A 264 22.68 -17.59 26.45
CA VAL A 264 21.58 -18.24 27.17
C VAL A 264 21.19 -17.43 28.39
N VAL A 265 19.90 -17.16 28.57
CA VAL A 265 19.39 -16.44 29.75
C VAL A 265 19.51 -17.33 30.97
N LYS A 266 20.08 -16.79 32.06
CA LYS A 266 20.15 -17.47 33.35
C LYS A 266 18.80 -17.44 34.08
#